data_AF-A0A5N5K569-F1
#
_entry.id   AF-A0A5N5K569-F1
#
_cell.length_a   1.000
_cell.length_b   1.000
_cell.length_c   1.000
_cell.angle_alpha   90.00
_cell.angle_beta   90.00
_cell.angle_gamma   90.00
#
_symmetry.space_group_name_H-M   'P 1'
#
loop_
_entity.id
_entity.type
_entity.pdbx_description
1 polymer ?
#
loop_
_entity_poly.entity_id
_entity_poly.type
_entity_poly.pdbx_seq_one_letter_code
_entity_poly.pdbx_strand_id
1 'polypeptide(L)'
;MDRTEDNRQEYKELQRRVKREVSKAKQEAFGELYTRLDTREGQKDLYRLARHRDRDGKDVQQVRVIKDRDGSVLTSEESVQRRWKEYFEELMNEENEREKRVEGVTSVEQKVDKTRKDEVRKALKRMKSGKAVGPDDIPVEVWKCLGEATVEFLTSLFNRVLESEKMPEEWRSSVLVPIFKNKGDVQSCSN
;
A
#
# COMPACT_ATOMS: atom_id res chain seq x y z
N MET A 1 -30.81 14.95 -15.13
CA MET A 1 -31.40 13.63 -14.83
C MET A 1 -31.40 13.47 -13.33
N ASP A 2 -32.59 13.36 -12.75
CA ASP A 2 -32.80 13.44 -11.30
C ASP A 2 -32.27 12.18 -10.58
N ARG A 3 -31.56 12.34 -9.47
CA ARG A 3 -30.97 11.23 -8.70
C ARG A 3 -31.93 10.81 -7.58
N THR A 4 -33.05 10.19 -7.93
CA THR A 4 -34.00 9.61 -6.97
C THR A 4 -33.58 8.20 -6.52
N GLU A 5 -33.98 7.80 -5.31
CA GLU A 5 -33.65 6.47 -4.71
C GLU A 5 -34.16 5.31 -5.59
N ASP A 6 -35.23 5.53 -6.35
CA ASP A 6 -35.78 4.59 -7.34
C ASP A 6 -34.79 4.29 -8.47
N ASN A 7 -34.11 5.30 -9.01
CA ASN A 7 -33.08 5.12 -10.05
C ASN A 7 -31.88 4.29 -9.52
N ARG A 8 -31.58 4.41 -8.22
CA ARG A 8 -30.54 3.62 -7.56
C ARG A 8 -30.96 2.16 -7.37
N GLN A 9 -32.23 1.92 -7.08
CA GLN A 9 -32.78 0.58 -6.92
C GLN A 9 -32.84 -0.15 -8.27
N GLU A 10 -33.31 0.53 -9.31
CA GLU A 10 -33.34 0.01 -10.69
C GLU A 10 -31.93 -0.34 -11.19
N TYR A 11 -30.95 0.53 -10.94
CA TYR A 11 -29.54 0.26 -11.25
C TYR A 11 -29.02 -1.01 -10.54
N LYS A 12 -29.34 -1.20 -9.25
CA LYS A 12 -28.94 -2.41 -8.50
C LYS A 12 -29.58 -3.67 -9.06
N GLU A 13 -30.83 -3.59 -9.50
CA GLU A 13 -31.54 -4.72 -10.10
C GLU A 13 -30.96 -5.11 -11.46
N LEU A 14 -30.68 -4.13 -12.31
CA LEU A 14 -29.97 -4.34 -13.58
C LEU A 14 -28.59 -4.94 -13.34
N GLN A 15 -27.83 -4.41 -12.37
CA GLN A 15 -26.52 -4.95 -12.01
C GLN A 15 -26.61 -6.41 -11.54
N ARG A 16 -27.65 -6.77 -10.78
CA ARG A 16 -27.90 -8.17 -10.37
C ARG A 16 -28.21 -9.06 -11.56
N ARG A 17 -29.04 -8.60 -12.51
CA ARG A 17 -29.36 -9.36 -13.74
C ARG A 17 -28.11 -9.59 -14.59
N VAL A 18 -27.31 -8.55 -14.82
CA VAL A 18 -26.03 -8.65 -15.54
C VAL A 18 -25.09 -9.63 -14.84
N LYS A 19 -24.93 -9.54 -13.51
CA LYS A 19 -24.09 -10.48 -12.75
C LYS A 19 -24.56 -11.93 -12.90
N ARG A 20 -25.87 -12.18 -12.92
CA ARG A 20 -26.43 -13.53 -13.13
C ARG A 20 -26.09 -14.07 -14.51
N GLU A 21 -26.30 -13.27 -15.56
CA GLU A 21 -25.99 -13.70 -16.93
C GLU A 21 -24.49 -13.91 -17.15
N VAL A 22 -23.64 -13.04 -16.61
CA VAL A 22 -22.18 -13.24 -16.61
C VAL A 22 -21.80 -14.52 -15.86
N SER A 23 -22.47 -14.82 -14.75
CA SER A 23 -22.24 -16.06 -14.00
C SER A 23 -22.61 -17.31 -14.80
N LYS A 24 -23.76 -17.29 -15.49
CA LYS A 24 -24.18 -18.40 -16.37
C LYS A 24 -23.19 -18.60 -17.52
N ALA A 25 -22.84 -17.54 -18.23
CA ALA A 25 -21.89 -17.60 -19.34
C ALA A 25 -20.51 -18.13 -18.90
N LYS A 26 -20.03 -17.72 -17.71
CA LYS A 26 -18.81 -18.28 -17.12
C LYS A 26 -18.96 -19.77 -16.84
N GLN A 27 -20.07 -20.18 -16.25
CA GLN A 27 -20.31 -21.58 -15.89
C GLN A 27 -20.40 -22.48 -17.12
N GLU A 28 -21.02 -22.00 -18.19
CA GLU A 28 -21.10 -22.68 -19.48
C GLU A 28 -19.71 -22.81 -20.13
N ALA A 29 -18.94 -21.71 -20.20
CA ALA A 29 -17.57 -21.73 -20.71
C ALA A 29 -16.63 -22.64 -19.90
N PHE A 30 -16.77 -22.67 -18.57
CA PHE A 30 -16.03 -23.63 -17.74
C PHE A 30 -16.53 -25.07 -17.95
N GLY A 31 -17.82 -25.27 -18.15
CA GLY A 31 -18.41 -26.58 -18.48
C GLY A 31 -17.81 -27.18 -19.75
N GLU A 32 -17.73 -26.39 -20.83
CA GLU A 32 -17.06 -26.78 -22.08
C GLU A 32 -15.57 -27.06 -21.89
N LEU A 33 -14.90 -26.30 -21.03
CA LEU A 33 -13.50 -26.56 -20.68
C LEU A 33 -13.37 -27.93 -20.00
N TYR A 34 -14.25 -28.26 -19.03
CA TYR A 34 -14.23 -29.52 -18.31
C TYR A 34 -14.50 -30.72 -19.21
N THR A 35 -15.46 -30.64 -20.13
CA THR A 35 -15.75 -31.74 -21.07
C THR A 35 -14.59 -32.01 -22.03
N ARG A 36 -13.82 -30.97 -22.37
CA ARG A 36 -12.61 -31.12 -23.21
C ARG A 36 -11.41 -31.69 -22.47
N LEU A 37 -11.39 -31.75 -21.13
CA LEU A 37 -10.21 -32.21 -20.38
C LEU A 37 -9.83 -33.68 -20.64
N ASP A 38 -10.79 -34.51 -21.06
CA ASP A 38 -10.53 -35.90 -21.45
C ASP A 38 -9.80 -36.01 -22.80
N THR A 39 -9.66 -34.91 -23.53
CA THR A 39 -8.88 -34.84 -24.77
C THR A 39 -7.46 -34.37 -24.50
N ARG A 40 -6.52 -34.80 -25.36
CA ARG A 40 -5.11 -34.36 -25.30
C ARG A 40 -4.94 -32.85 -25.48
N GLU A 41 -5.90 -32.18 -26.12
CA GLU A 41 -5.94 -30.74 -26.32
C GLU A 41 -6.45 -29.99 -25.08
N GLY A 42 -7.51 -30.49 -24.43
CA GLY A 42 -8.02 -29.89 -23.17
C GLY A 42 -7.04 -30.02 -22.00
N GLN A 43 -6.24 -31.10 -21.93
CA GLN A 43 -5.14 -31.18 -20.97
C GLN A 43 -4.13 -30.04 -21.14
N LYS A 44 -3.77 -29.68 -22.38
CA LYS A 44 -2.87 -28.53 -22.65
C LYS A 44 -3.49 -27.21 -22.20
N ASP A 45 -4.79 -27.04 -22.35
CA ASP A 45 -5.50 -25.84 -21.91
C ASP A 45 -5.50 -25.70 -20.38
N LEU A 46 -5.63 -26.81 -19.64
CA LEU A 46 -5.49 -26.82 -18.18
C LEU A 46 -4.09 -26.38 -17.74
N TYR A 47 -3.04 -26.94 -18.35
CA TYR A 47 -1.65 -26.54 -18.06
C TYR A 47 -1.38 -25.09 -18.45
N ARG A 48 -2.03 -24.57 -19.49
CA ARG A 48 -1.95 -23.16 -19.90
C ARG A 48 -2.61 -22.25 -18.86
N LEU A 49 -3.80 -22.62 -18.38
CA LEU A 49 -4.54 -21.90 -17.34
C LEU A 49 -3.78 -21.90 -16.00
N ALA A 50 -3.22 -23.04 -15.61
CA ALA A 50 -2.40 -23.18 -14.41
C ALA A 50 -1.14 -22.31 -14.50
N ARG A 51 -0.43 -22.32 -15.64
CA ARG A 51 0.73 -21.45 -15.86
C ARG A 51 0.39 -19.97 -15.88
N HIS A 52 -0.77 -19.60 -16.42
CA HIS A 52 -1.24 -18.21 -16.39
C HIS A 52 -1.49 -17.76 -14.95
N ARG A 53 -2.21 -18.56 -14.15
CA ARG A 53 -2.45 -18.26 -12.73
C ARG A 53 -1.17 -18.21 -11.90
N ASP A 54 -0.25 -19.13 -12.14
CA ASP A 54 1.08 -19.12 -11.51
C ASP A 54 1.88 -17.88 -11.89
N ARG A 55 1.81 -17.44 -13.16
CA ARG A 55 2.46 -16.21 -13.62
C ARG A 55 1.81 -14.95 -13.04
N ASP A 56 0.49 -14.91 -12.93
CA ASP A 56 -0.25 -13.78 -12.32
C ASP A 56 -0.02 -13.69 -10.80
N GLY A 57 0.23 -14.83 -10.14
CA GLY A 57 0.49 -14.94 -8.71
C GLY A 57 1.96 -14.75 -8.33
N LYS A 58 2.88 -14.75 -9.31
CA LYS A 58 4.28 -14.40 -9.09
C LYS A 58 4.39 -12.90 -8.94
N ASP A 59 4.72 -12.44 -7.73
CA ASP A 59 5.18 -11.07 -7.51
C ASP A 59 6.32 -10.78 -8.50
N VAL A 60 6.30 -9.61 -9.15
CA VAL A 60 7.45 -9.16 -9.94
C VAL A 60 8.56 -8.86 -8.94
N GLN A 61 9.41 -9.86 -8.69
CA GLN A 61 10.30 -9.87 -7.53
C GLN A 61 11.47 -8.86 -7.61
N GLN A 62 11.64 -8.13 -8.72
CA GLN A 62 12.59 -7.01 -8.82
C GLN A 62 12.41 -6.33 -10.18
N VAL A 63 11.98 -5.08 -10.19
CA VAL A 63 12.11 -4.21 -11.37
C VAL A 63 13.58 -3.77 -11.45
N ARG A 64 14.42 -4.55 -12.14
CA ARG A 64 15.86 -4.24 -12.30
C ARG A 64 16.14 -3.10 -13.27
N VAL A 65 15.10 -2.66 -13.98
CA VAL A 65 15.22 -1.79 -15.14
C VAL A 65 14.04 -0.82 -15.11
N ILE A 66 14.31 0.48 -15.01
CA ILE A 66 13.30 1.54 -14.99
C ILE A 66 13.61 2.58 -16.07
N LYS A 67 12.61 3.34 -16.50
CA LYS A 67 12.78 4.43 -17.45
C LYS A 67 13.09 5.76 -16.74
N ASP A 68 13.94 6.56 -17.36
CA ASP A 68 14.12 7.96 -16.99
C ASP A 68 12.92 8.83 -17.46
N ARG A 69 13.02 10.16 -17.30
CA ARG A 69 11.96 11.09 -17.71
C ARG A 69 11.77 11.15 -19.22
N ASP A 70 12.83 10.91 -19.96
CA ASP A 70 12.85 10.97 -21.43
C ASP A 70 12.42 9.62 -22.05
N GLY A 71 12.13 8.62 -21.21
CA GLY A 71 11.69 7.29 -21.62
C GLY A 71 12.85 6.32 -21.93
N SER A 72 14.10 6.73 -21.69
CA SER A 72 15.27 5.89 -21.87
C SER A 72 15.41 4.89 -20.73
N VAL A 73 15.81 3.68 -21.08
CA VAL A 73 15.85 2.56 -20.15
C VAL A 73 17.16 2.56 -19.35
N LEU A 74 17.04 2.70 -18.03
CA LEU A 74 18.14 2.65 -17.07
C LEU A 74 18.37 1.21 -16.59
N THR A 75 19.60 0.73 -16.70
CA THR A 75 20.00 -0.64 -16.37
C THR A 75 21.05 -0.73 -15.26
N SER A 76 21.74 0.37 -14.95
CA SER A 76 22.73 0.42 -13.86
C SER A 76 22.04 0.62 -12.51
N GLU A 77 22.49 -0.08 -11.48
CA GLU A 77 21.93 0.05 -10.14
C GLU A 77 21.97 1.50 -9.62
N GLU A 78 23.07 2.22 -9.85
CA GLU A 78 23.21 3.62 -9.43
C GLU A 78 22.21 4.54 -10.13
N SER A 79 21.97 4.35 -11.44
CA SER A 79 21.03 5.18 -12.18
C SER A 79 19.59 4.85 -11.82
N VAL A 80 19.27 3.57 -11.59
CA VAL A 80 17.97 3.12 -11.09
C VAL A 80 17.69 3.72 -9.71
N GLN A 81 18.64 3.64 -8.76
CA GLN A 81 18.49 4.22 -7.42
C GLN A 81 18.31 5.74 -7.47
N ARG A 82 19.12 6.44 -8.29
CA ARG A 82 19.01 7.90 -8.47
C ARG A 82 17.64 8.30 -9.01
N ARG A 83 17.14 7.59 -10.02
CA ARG A 83 15.83 7.86 -10.61
C ARG A 83 14.67 7.59 -9.63
N TRP A 84 14.78 6.57 -8.77
CA TRP A 84 13.84 6.36 -7.66
C TRP A 84 13.90 7.47 -6.61
N LYS A 85 15.11 7.91 -6.25
CA LYS A 85 15.31 9.03 -5.32
C LYS A 85 14.65 10.30 -5.84
N GLU A 86 14.92 10.69 -7.08
CA GLU A 86 14.31 11.85 -7.72
C GLU A 86 12.77 11.77 -7.70
N TYR A 87 12.21 10.60 -8.03
CA TYR A 87 10.77 10.39 -8.02
C TYR A 87 10.15 10.62 -6.63
N PHE A 88 10.72 10.01 -5.59
CA PHE A 88 10.19 10.14 -4.23
C PHE A 88 10.47 11.50 -3.60
N GLU A 89 11.58 12.16 -3.95
CA GLU A 89 11.86 13.52 -3.52
C GLU A 89 10.82 14.50 -4.07
N GLU A 90 10.41 14.37 -5.34
CA GLU A 90 9.32 15.19 -5.88
C GLU A 90 7.98 14.81 -5.23
N LEU A 91 7.63 13.52 -5.23
CA LEU A 91 6.34 13.05 -4.73
C LEU A 91 6.07 13.42 -3.27
N MET A 92 7.10 13.36 -2.41
CA MET A 92 6.97 13.57 -0.97
C MET A 92 7.12 15.04 -0.56
N ASN A 93 7.70 15.90 -1.40
CA ASN A 93 7.93 17.32 -1.11
C ASN A 93 7.06 18.28 -1.92
N GLU A 94 6.29 17.80 -2.91
CA GLU A 94 5.23 18.60 -3.52
C GLU A 94 4.18 18.96 -2.47
N GLU A 95 4.19 20.23 -2.01
CA GLU A 95 3.13 20.76 -1.16
C GLU A 95 1.80 20.67 -1.91
N ASN A 96 0.90 19.82 -1.43
CA ASN A 96 -0.49 19.83 -1.89
C ASN A 96 -1.05 21.24 -1.71
N GLU A 97 -1.85 21.76 -2.66
CA GLU A 97 -2.45 23.10 -2.54
C GLU A 97 -3.26 23.31 -1.24
N ARG A 98 -3.76 22.21 -0.64
CA ARG A 98 -4.44 22.21 0.67
C ARG A 98 -3.52 22.45 1.87
N GLU A 99 -2.23 22.20 1.72
CA GLU A 99 -1.21 22.21 2.78
C GLU A 99 -0.19 23.34 2.63
N LYS A 100 -0.43 24.31 1.73
CA LYS A 100 0.39 25.53 1.66
C LYS A 100 0.56 26.09 3.07
N ARG A 101 1.77 25.96 3.61
CA ARG A 101 2.10 26.53 4.91
C ARG A 101 1.96 28.03 4.74
N VAL A 102 1.07 28.64 5.51
CA VAL A 102 0.91 30.10 5.50
C VAL A 102 2.25 30.69 5.97
N GLU A 103 2.99 31.28 5.05
CA GLU A 103 4.22 32.01 5.40
C GLU A 103 3.83 33.19 6.31
N GLY A 104 4.44 33.25 7.50
CA GLY A 104 4.16 34.30 8.49
C GLY A 104 3.28 33.91 9.67
N VAL A 105 2.99 32.62 9.90
CA VAL A 105 2.38 32.18 11.17
C VAL A 105 3.35 32.48 12.31
N THR A 106 2.92 33.34 13.22
CA THR A 106 3.62 33.58 14.49
C THR A 106 3.64 32.28 15.26
N SER A 107 4.82 31.80 15.65
CA SER A 107 4.92 30.62 16.51
C SER A 107 4.22 30.94 17.82
N VAL A 108 3.01 30.43 18.00
CA VAL A 108 2.35 30.52 19.29
C VAL A 108 3.09 29.55 20.19
N GLU A 109 3.76 30.06 21.22
CA GLU A 109 4.31 29.23 22.31
C GLU A 109 3.13 28.59 23.07
N GLN A 110 2.55 27.56 22.46
CA GLN A 110 1.54 26.73 23.10
C GLN A 110 2.24 25.63 23.86
N LYS A 111 1.93 25.54 25.15
CA LYS A 111 2.36 24.44 25.98
C LYS A 111 1.72 23.15 25.45
N VAL A 112 2.55 22.26 24.90
CA VAL A 112 2.11 20.95 24.44
C VAL A 112 1.78 20.09 25.66
N ASP A 113 0.59 19.48 25.67
CA ASP A 113 0.19 18.57 26.73
C ASP A 113 1.05 17.30 26.73
N LYS A 114 1.35 16.78 27.93
CA LYS A 114 2.06 15.52 28.07
C LYS A 114 1.22 14.37 27.51
N THR A 115 1.90 13.45 26.81
CA THR A 115 1.31 12.20 26.36
C THR A 115 0.85 11.38 27.57
N ARG A 116 -0.41 10.93 27.55
CA ARG A 116 -1.01 10.13 28.63
C ARG A 116 -0.91 8.63 28.32
N LYS A 117 -0.79 7.81 29.37
CA LYS A 117 -0.78 6.34 29.24
C LYS A 117 -2.00 5.80 28.48
N ASP A 118 -3.18 6.41 28.68
CA ASP A 118 -4.42 5.99 28.00
C ASP A 118 -4.38 6.24 26.50
N GLU A 119 -3.71 7.30 26.05
CA GLU A 119 -3.51 7.60 24.62
C GLU A 119 -2.61 6.56 23.99
N VAL A 120 -1.51 6.22 24.66
CA VAL A 120 -0.57 5.17 24.22
C VAL A 120 -1.29 3.82 24.16
N ARG A 121 -2.06 3.45 25.19
CA ARG A 121 -2.82 2.20 25.22
C ARG A 121 -3.84 2.14 24.08
N LYS A 122 -4.54 3.23 23.82
CA LYS A 122 -5.49 3.34 22.70
C LYS A 122 -4.79 3.24 21.34
N ALA A 123 -3.63 3.85 21.19
CA ALA A 123 -2.82 3.78 19.98
C ALA A 123 -2.35 2.34 19.71
N LEU A 124 -1.74 1.68 20.69
CA LEU A 124 -1.28 0.28 20.59
C LEU A 124 -2.42 -0.67 20.20
N LYS A 125 -3.61 -0.49 20.79
CA LYS A 125 -4.80 -1.29 20.45
C LYS A 125 -5.27 -1.08 19.02
N ARG A 126 -5.10 0.13 18.46
CA ARG A 126 -5.50 0.47 17.09
C ARG A 126 -4.49 0.01 16.02
N MET A 127 -3.23 -0.22 16.39
CA MET A 127 -2.21 -0.67 15.45
C MET A 127 -2.58 -2.02 14.85
N LYS A 128 -2.37 -2.20 13.55
CA LYS A 128 -2.67 -3.46 12.85
C LYS A 128 -1.49 -4.43 12.99
N SER A 129 -1.81 -5.70 13.18
CA SER A 129 -0.83 -6.79 13.18
C SER A 129 -0.47 -7.24 11.76
N GLY A 130 0.66 -7.94 11.62
CA GLY A 130 1.15 -8.43 10.32
C GLY A 130 1.57 -7.31 9.36
N LYS A 131 2.10 -6.20 9.90
CA LYS A 131 2.68 -5.11 9.11
C LYS A 131 4.17 -5.37 8.91
N ALA A 132 4.70 -4.84 7.81
CA ALA A 132 6.14 -4.85 7.57
C ALA A 132 6.86 -4.12 8.71
N VAL A 133 7.99 -4.68 9.14
CA VAL A 133 8.83 -4.08 10.17
C VAL A 133 9.60 -2.89 9.60
N GLY A 134 9.96 -1.96 10.48
CA GLY A 134 10.86 -0.87 10.13
C GLY A 134 12.32 -1.34 10.10
N PRO A 135 13.28 -0.41 9.96
CA PRO A 135 14.71 -0.71 10.02
C PRO A 135 15.20 -1.27 11.36
N ASP A 136 14.36 -1.19 12.40
CA ASP A 136 14.62 -1.74 13.73
C ASP A 136 14.31 -3.25 13.83
N ASP A 137 13.68 -3.83 12.80
CA ASP A 137 13.19 -5.21 12.78
C ASP A 137 12.24 -5.56 13.94
N ILE A 138 11.58 -4.58 14.55
CA ILE A 138 10.66 -4.79 15.68
C ILE A 138 9.21 -4.86 15.17
N PRO A 139 8.55 -6.03 15.25
CA PRO A 139 7.16 -6.15 14.85
C PRO A 139 6.20 -5.51 15.86
N VAL A 140 5.06 -5.03 15.36
CA VAL A 140 3.99 -4.41 16.17
C VAL A 140 3.52 -5.33 17.31
N GLU A 141 3.57 -6.64 17.09
CA GLU A 141 3.21 -7.68 18.03
C GLU A 141 4.04 -7.59 19.32
N VAL A 142 5.33 -7.29 19.24
CA VAL A 142 6.20 -7.13 20.42
C VAL A 142 5.67 -6.01 21.32
N TRP A 143 5.34 -4.85 20.72
CA TRP A 143 4.79 -3.71 21.45
C TRP A 143 3.41 -3.99 22.06
N LYS A 144 2.63 -4.91 21.49
CA LYS A 144 1.33 -5.31 22.03
C LYS A 144 1.44 -6.35 23.15
N CYS A 145 2.40 -7.27 23.08
CA CYS A 145 2.54 -8.39 24.00
C CYS A 145 3.10 -8.00 25.37
N LEU A 146 3.93 -6.96 25.42
CA LEU A 146 4.60 -6.49 26.64
C LEU A 146 3.69 -5.71 27.61
N GLY A 147 2.42 -5.48 27.24
CA GLY A 147 1.39 -4.98 28.14
C GLY A 147 1.71 -3.60 28.72
N GLU A 148 1.51 -3.45 30.04
CA GLU A 148 1.67 -2.16 30.72
C GLU A 148 3.12 -1.66 30.69
N ALA A 149 4.12 -2.54 30.74
CA ALA A 149 5.53 -2.13 30.69
C ALA A 149 5.85 -1.33 29.41
N THR A 150 5.28 -1.71 28.27
CA THR A 150 5.42 -0.95 27.02
C THR A 150 4.68 0.38 27.08
N VAL A 151 3.49 0.43 27.70
CA VAL A 151 2.76 1.69 27.88
C VAL A 151 3.58 2.67 28.70
N GLU A 152 4.20 2.21 29.79
CA GLU A 152 5.05 3.04 30.64
C GLU A 152 6.32 3.52 29.93
N PHE A 153 6.99 2.61 29.23
CA PHE A 153 8.19 2.91 28.47
C PHE A 153 7.92 3.94 27.37
N LEU A 154 6.92 3.69 26.52
CA LEU A 154 6.57 4.58 25.40
C LEU A 154 6.07 5.94 25.89
N THR A 155 5.26 5.96 26.94
CA THR A 155 4.79 7.24 27.52
C THR A 155 5.97 8.07 28.01
N SER A 156 6.93 7.45 28.71
CA SER A 156 8.14 8.14 29.16
C SER A 156 9.00 8.61 27.99
N LEU A 157 9.16 7.78 26.96
CA LEU A 157 9.91 8.11 25.75
C LEU A 157 9.31 9.31 25.01
N PHE A 158 8.02 9.29 24.72
CA PHE A 158 7.35 10.37 24.01
C PHE A 158 7.41 11.68 24.79
N ASN A 159 7.17 11.65 26.10
CA ASN A 159 7.28 12.84 26.93
C ASN A 159 8.71 13.38 26.97
N ARG A 160 9.74 12.52 26.99
CA ARG A 160 11.14 12.96 26.91
C ARG A 160 11.47 13.61 25.57
N VAL A 161 10.94 13.08 24.45
CA VAL A 161 11.09 13.69 23.13
C VAL A 161 10.43 15.06 23.08
N LEU A 162 9.21 15.20 23.61
CA LEU A 162 8.50 16.47 23.70
C LEU A 162 9.22 17.49 24.61
N GLU A 163 9.68 17.07 25.78
CA GLU A 163 10.38 17.94 26.74
C GLU A 163 11.76 18.41 26.25
N SER A 164 12.46 17.56 25.49
CA SER A 164 13.78 17.90 24.94
C SER A 164 13.70 18.61 23.59
N GLU A 165 12.52 18.65 22.97
CA GLU A 165 12.27 19.18 21.61
C GLU A 165 13.23 18.58 20.55
N LYS A 166 13.73 17.36 20.81
CA LYS A 166 14.72 16.68 19.96
C LYS A 166 14.14 15.38 19.44
N MET A 167 13.90 15.36 18.13
CA MET A 167 13.48 14.14 17.42
C MET A 167 14.65 13.15 17.32
N PRO A 168 14.46 11.87 17.70
CA PRO A 168 15.45 10.82 17.49
C PRO A 168 15.86 10.71 16.00
N GLU A 169 17.14 10.52 15.73
CA GLU A 169 17.65 10.42 14.35
C GLU A 169 17.12 9.19 13.63
N GLU A 170 16.91 8.10 14.38
CA GLU A 170 16.33 6.86 13.87
C GLU A 170 14.92 7.08 13.30
N TRP A 171 14.15 8.01 13.87
CA TRP A 171 12.78 8.31 13.40
C TRP A 171 12.76 9.23 12.18
N ARG A 172 13.89 9.84 11.83
CA ARG A 172 14.05 10.68 10.63
C ARG A 172 14.42 9.87 9.39
N SER A 173 14.70 8.59 9.57
CA SER A 173 15.14 7.68 8.51
C SER A 173 14.02 6.70 8.16
N SER A 174 13.84 6.42 6.87
CA SER A 174 12.91 5.39 6.40
C SER A 174 13.48 4.64 5.20
N VAL A 175 13.07 3.38 5.03
CA VAL A 175 13.45 2.55 3.88
C VAL A 175 12.26 2.48 2.94
N LEU A 176 12.46 2.96 1.71
CA LEU A 176 11.45 2.90 0.66
C LEU A 176 11.70 1.68 -0.23
N VAL A 177 10.73 0.79 -0.28
CA VAL A 177 10.76 -0.39 -1.16
C VAL A 177 9.64 -0.24 -2.20
N PRO A 178 9.95 0.09 -3.47
CA PRO A 178 8.95 0.18 -4.51
C PRO A 178 8.41 -1.22 -4.83
N ILE A 179 7.08 -1.36 -4.85
CA ILE A 179 6.40 -2.63 -5.14
C ILE A 179 5.48 -2.43 -6.34
N PHE A 180 5.75 -3.14 -7.44
CA PHE A 180 4.89 -3.13 -8.62
C PHE A 180 3.54 -3.78 -8.32
N LYS A 181 2.43 -3.12 -8.69
CA LYS A 181 1.06 -3.57 -8.41
C LYS A 181 0.35 -4.20 -9.61
N ASN A 182 1.10 -4.78 -10.56
CA ASN A 182 0.58 -5.42 -11.77
C ASN A 182 -0.33 -4.51 -12.60
N LYS A 183 -0.05 -3.20 -12.60
CA LYS A 183 -0.76 -2.17 -13.38
C LYS A 183 0.24 -1.19 -13.97
N GLY A 184 -0.04 -0.73 -15.18
CA GLY A 184 0.84 0.20 -15.88
C GLY A 184 2.10 -0.45 -16.42
N ASP A 185 3.05 0.38 -16.82
CA ASP A 185 4.36 -0.06 -17.28
C ASP A 185 5.26 -0.34 -16.08
N VAL A 186 5.66 -1.60 -15.90
CA VAL A 186 6.56 -2.05 -14.83
C VAL A 186 7.86 -1.24 -14.74
N GLN A 187 8.31 -0.65 -15.85
CA GLN A 187 9.52 0.17 -15.91
C GLN A 187 9.27 1.64 -15.55
N SER A 188 8.02 2.08 -15.42
CA SER A 188 7.69 3.44 -14.98
C SER A 188 7.79 3.55 -13.45
N CYS A 189 8.26 4.70 -12.96
CA CYS A 189 8.23 5.00 -11.52
C CYS A 189 6.80 5.33 -11.03
N SER A 190 5.92 5.79 -11.92
CA SER A 190 4.57 6.27 -11.60
C SER A 190 3.50 5.18 -11.53
N ASN A 191 3.88 3.94 -11.22
CA ASN A 191 3.04 2.73 -11.30
C ASN A 191 1.68 2.84 -10.58
#